data_AF-A0AAU7V7Q4-F1
#
_entry.id   AF-A0AAU7V7Q4-F1
#
_cell.length_a   1.000
_cell.length_b   1.000
_cell.length_c   1.000
_cell.angle_alpha   90.00
_cell.angle_beta   90.00
_cell.angle_gamma   90.00
#
_symmetry.space_group_name_H-M   'P 1'
#
loop_
_entity.id
_entity.type
_entity.pdbx_description
1 polymer ?
#
loop_
_entity_poly.entity_id
_entity_poly.type
_entity_poly.pdbx_seq_one_letter_code
_entity_poly.pdbx_strand_id
1 'polypeptide(L)'
;MADNGGHFYRADFQVHTPRDTQWDGGRRTTAVRDTWAATFISAVRARGLIAVAISDHHDFAFFPFIKRAAAAELLADGTPVPVREQLTVFPALELTLSVPCQAILILDADFPEDRLNDVLKALHFDPIGAVQDVLPQTTVLPDSGDLNDIHAKLDKNDWLRGRYILLPNVTPNGHNTLLRESFQAKYRDMVAVGGYLDKPITELNRQKYAGEKRILEGGDGNWGSKRLALFQTSDARKADFSTLGEHATWVKWAKPTAEAIRQACLAQESRSSQSSPAIPNVWVSRVVVSNCKFMGRVDVALNPQYTALIGGRGTGKSTVLAYFRWALCDQPTRATEDDEVADPRVRQRKLIDATLKPRDAYVEVCWVINGITHIVRRHAGDGTIQLKVGDVSSRRRLNQPSRVSSPFRRTARSN
;
A
#
# COMPACT_ATOMS: atom_id res chain seq x y z
N MET A 1 -3.15 11.54 -15.22
CA MET A 1 -4.00 10.95 -14.19
C MET A 1 -3.24 9.80 -13.58
N ALA A 2 -3.10 9.78 -12.26
CA ALA A 2 -2.57 8.65 -11.52
C ALA A 2 -3.63 7.52 -11.46
N ASP A 3 -3.20 6.27 -11.38
CA ASP A 3 -4.13 5.16 -11.14
C ASP A 3 -4.69 5.18 -9.70
N ASN A 4 -5.88 4.61 -9.52
CA ASN A 4 -6.54 4.50 -8.21
C ASN A 4 -6.34 3.11 -7.56
N GLY A 5 -5.38 2.32 -8.08
CA GLY A 5 -5.10 0.98 -7.60
C GLY A 5 -4.23 0.98 -6.35
N GLY A 6 -4.07 -0.19 -5.74
CA GLY A 6 -3.15 -0.36 -4.61
C GLY A 6 -1.69 -0.40 -5.07
N HIS A 7 -0.81 0.22 -4.29
CA HIS A 7 0.64 0.21 -4.47
C HIS A 7 1.32 -0.29 -3.22
N PHE A 8 2.51 -0.86 -3.38
CA PHE A 8 3.32 -1.29 -2.25
C PHE A 8 4.08 -0.12 -1.66
N TYR A 9 4.03 -0.02 -0.34
CA TYR A 9 4.71 0.97 0.45
C TYR A 9 5.57 0.27 1.49
N ARG A 10 6.87 0.61 1.53
CA ARG A 10 7.77 0.09 2.57
C ARG A 10 7.45 0.80 3.87
N ALA A 11 7.02 0.03 4.87
CA ALA A 11 6.45 0.55 6.10
C ALA A 11 7.21 0.05 7.33
N ASP A 12 7.39 0.94 8.29
CA ASP A 12 7.89 0.62 9.63
C ASP A 12 6.84 1.05 10.66
N PHE A 13 6.23 0.08 11.33
CA PHE A 13 5.05 0.31 12.16
C PHE A 13 5.35 0.47 13.65
N GLN A 14 6.62 0.54 14.04
CA GLN A 14 7.02 0.82 15.43
C GLN A 14 8.18 1.80 15.45
N VAL A 15 7.85 3.07 15.61
CA VAL A 15 8.83 4.16 15.63
C VAL A 15 8.52 5.09 16.79
N HIS A 16 9.54 5.32 17.61
CA HIS A 16 9.47 6.14 18.81
C HIS A 16 10.05 7.52 18.56
N THR A 17 9.62 8.47 19.38
CA THR A 17 10.03 9.86 19.30
C THR A 17 10.87 10.25 20.51
N PRO A 18 11.45 11.47 20.52
CA PRO A 18 12.23 11.97 21.65
C PRO A 18 11.48 12.04 22.98
N ARG A 19 10.15 11.89 22.96
CA ARG A 19 9.32 11.85 24.18
C ARG A 19 9.38 10.49 24.88
N ASP A 20 9.61 9.42 24.12
CA ASP A 20 9.64 8.06 24.66
C ASP A 20 10.75 7.89 25.69
N THR A 21 10.45 7.27 26.83
CA THR A 21 11.41 7.13 27.93
C THR A 21 12.73 6.48 27.53
N GLN A 22 12.72 5.55 26.57
CA GLN A 22 13.88 4.79 26.10
C GLN A 22 14.62 5.45 24.92
N TRP A 23 14.20 6.66 24.51
CA TRP A 23 14.93 7.44 23.53
C TRP A 23 16.36 7.73 24.01
N ASP A 24 17.35 7.51 23.14
CA ASP A 24 18.78 7.59 23.52
C ASP A 24 19.41 8.99 23.42
N GLY A 25 18.67 9.97 22.87
CA GLY A 25 19.17 11.32 22.62
C GLY A 25 18.53 12.42 23.47
N GLY A 26 18.86 13.67 23.13
CA GLY A 26 18.30 14.85 23.76
C GLY A 26 16.79 14.99 23.53
N ARG A 27 16.06 15.34 24.60
CA ARG A 27 14.62 15.62 24.58
C ARG A 27 14.32 16.86 23.75
N ARG A 28 13.10 16.94 23.20
CA ARG A 28 12.69 18.03 22.30
C ARG A 28 11.53 18.82 22.89
N THR A 29 11.85 20.04 23.31
CA THR A 29 10.84 21.02 23.73
C THR A 29 9.84 21.27 22.62
N THR A 30 8.61 21.64 22.97
CA THR A 30 7.55 21.93 22.00
C THR A 30 8.02 22.90 20.88
N ALA A 31 8.87 23.89 21.22
CA ALA A 31 9.40 24.87 20.27
C ALA A 31 10.31 24.30 19.17
N VAL A 32 10.88 23.11 19.36
CA VAL A 32 11.82 22.49 18.39
C VAL A 32 11.27 21.21 17.75
N ARG A 33 10.01 20.85 18.04
CA ARG A 33 9.40 19.61 17.52
C ARG A 33 9.17 19.64 16.02
N ASP A 34 8.73 20.77 15.44
CA ASP A 34 8.57 20.89 13.98
C ASP A 34 9.92 20.75 13.25
N THR A 35 10.99 21.36 13.77
CA THR A 35 12.34 21.21 13.20
C THR A 35 12.84 19.77 13.28
N TRP A 36 12.64 19.10 14.41
CA TRP A 36 13.01 17.69 14.54
C TRP A 36 12.18 16.80 13.61
N ALA A 37 10.87 17.07 13.49
CA ALA A 37 9.97 16.33 12.59
C ALA A 37 10.40 16.44 11.12
N ALA A 38 10.81 17.62 10.67
CA ALA A 38 11.36 17.81 9.32
C ALA A 38 12.60 16.95 9.08
N THR A 39 13.56 16.95 10.03
CA THR A 39 14.76 16.11 9.96
C THR A 39 14.42 14.62 9.97
N PHE A 40 13.44 14.22 10.79
CA PHE A 40 12.95 12.84 10.85
C PHE A 40 12.35 12.40 9.51
N ILE A 41 11.48 13.20 8.88
CA ILE A 41 10.89 12.91 7.56
C ILE A 41 11.97 12.76 6.48
N SER A 42 13.00 13.63 6.48
CA SER A 42 14.15 13.46 5.59
C SER A 42 14.89 12.13 5.84
N ALA A 43 15.05 11.74 7.10
CA ALA A 43 15.71 10.49 7.48
C ALA A 43 14.89 9.25 7.06
N VAL A 44 13.56 9.30 7.16
CA VAL A 44 12.62 8.27 6.67
C VAL A 44 12.79 8.11 5.15
N ARG A 45 12.77 9.22 4.40
CA ARG A 45 12.93 9.22 2.93
C ARG A 45 14.29 8.65 2.52
N ALA A 46 15.37 9.06 3.18
CA ALA A 46 16.73 8.58 2.89
C ALA A 46 16.88 7.07 3.08
N ARG A 47 16.06 6.46 3.93
CA ARG A 47 16.01 5.00 4.15
C ARG A 47 15.08 4.27 3.18
N GLY A 48 14.43 4.98 2.26
CA GLY A 48 13.48 4.39 1.31
C GLY A 48 12.20 3.86 1.95
N LEU A 49 11.88 4.32 3.16
CA LEU A 49 10.56 4.11 3.76
C LEU A 49 9.57 5.07 3.10
N ILE A 50 8.33 4.62 2.90
CA ILE A 50 7.23 5.45 2.40
C ILE A 50 6.11 5.59 3.44
N ALA A 51 6.10 4.73 4.46
CA ALA A 51 5.17 4.82 5.56
C ALA A 51 5.83 4.55 6.91
N VAL A 52 5.37 5.25 7.94
CA VAL A 52 5.76 5.01 9.34
C VAL A 52 4.54 5.11 10.26
N ALA A 53 4.51 4.33 11.34
CA ALA A 53 3.59 4.55 12.43
C ALA A 53 4.35 5.10 13.65
N ILE A 54 3.87 6.21 14.19
CA ILE A 54 4.48 6.86 15.37
C ILE A 54 3.79 6.26 16.58
N SER A 55 4.51 5.42 17.31
CA SER A 55 3.97 4.47 18.27
C SER A 55 4.56 4.65 19.66
N ASP A 56 4.69 5.89 20.14
CA ASP A 56 5.14 6.13 21.50
C ASP A 56 4.24 5.39 22.51
N HIS A 57 4.81 5.04 23.66
CA HIS A 57 4.07 4.34 24.71
C HIS A 57 2.91 5.19 25.23
N HIS A 58 1.67 4.78 24.88
CA HIS A 58 0.42 5.43 25.29
C HIS A 58 0.34 6.94 24.96
N ASP A 59 1.05 7.41 23.93
CA ASP A 59 1.08 8.84 23.58
C ASP A 59 1.03 9.12 22.07
N PHE A 60 0.35 10.21 21.71
CA PHE A 60 0.26 10.69 20.33
C PHE A 60 0.93 12.06 20.10
N ALA A 61 1.56 12.69 21.10
CA ALA A 61 1.81 14.13 21.02
C ALA A 61 2.78 14.57 19.93
N PHE A 62 3.69 13.69 19.48
CA PHE A 62 4.57 13.99 18.36
C PHE A 62 3.93 13.79 16.98
N PHE A 63 2.88 12.96 16.88
CA PHE A 63 2.26 12.62 15.60
C PHE A 63 1.84 13.85 14.78
N PRO A 64 1.15 14.87 15.33
CA PRO A 64 0.77 16.06 14.56
C PRO A 64 1.95 16.80 13.90
N PHE A 65 3.08 16.89 14.60
CA PHE A 65 4.29 17.56 14.09
C PHE A 65 4.89 16.79 12.91
N ILE A 66 4.98 15.46 13.04
CA ILE A 66 5.52 14.57 12.02
C ILE A 66 4.61 14.51 10.79
N LYS A 67 3.30 14.44 10.98
CA LYS A 67 2.32 14.46 9.89
C LYS A 67 2.37 15.77 9.10
N ARG A 68 2.48 16.93 9.78
CA ARG A 68 2.66 18.23 9.11
C ARG A 68 3.97 18.28 8.31
N ALA A 69 5.07 17.79 8.89
CA ALA A 69 6.36 17.73 8.20
C ALA A 69 6.30 16.86 6.93
N ALA A 70 5.60 15.72 6.98
CA ALA A 70 5.41 14.85 5.82
C ALA A 70 4.59 15.52 4.70
N ALA A 71 3.55 16.27 5.08
CA ALA A 71 2.72 17.01 4.13
C ALA A 71 3.43 18.23 3.51
N ALA A 72 4.40 18.80 4.23
CA ALA A 72 5.19 19.96 3.81
C ALA A 72 6.49 19.59 3.07
N GLU A 73 6.70 18.32 2.77
CA GLU A 73 7.92 17.85 2.12
C GLU A 73 8.09 18.42 0.70
N LEU A 74 9.32 18.81 0.39
CA LEU A 74 9.70 19.39 -0.89
C LEU A 74 10.69 18.46 -1.62
N LEU A 75 10.58 18.43 -2.95
CA LEU A 75 11.56 17.86 -3.85
C LEU A 75 12.82 18.74 -3.91
N ALA A 76 13.89 18.23 -4.51
CA ALA A 76 15.16 18.93 -4.63
C ALA A 76 15.07 20.27 -5.40
N ASP A 77 14.06 20.43 -6.26
CA ASP A 77 13.76 21.66 -7.00
C ASP A 77 12.86 22.64 -6.23
N GLY A 78 12.52 22.34 -4.98
CA GLY A 78 11.67 23.15 -4.11
C GLY A 78 10.17 22.99 -4.35
N THR A 79 9.75 22.12 -5.26
CA THR A 79 8.32 21.84 -5.48
C THR A 79 7.77 20.84 -4.46
N PRO A 80 6.50 20.92 -4.05
CA PRO A 80 5.92 19.96 -3.12
C PRO A 80 5.94 18.53 -3.68
N VAL A 81 6.26 17.56 -2.82
CA VAL A 81 6.16 16.15 -3.19
C VAL A 81 4.70 15.83 -3.59
N PRO A 82 4.46 15.15 -4.73
CA PRO A 82 3.11 14.76 -5.13
C PRO A 82 2.41 13.96 -4.03
N VAL A 83 1.13 14.23 -3.78
CA VAL A 83 0.33 13.61 -2.69
C VAL A 83 0.49 12.08 -2.60
N ARG A 84 0.63 11.39 -3.74
CA ARG A 84 0.78 9.92 -3.79
C ARG A 84 2.18 9.41 -3.41
N GLU A 85 3.18 10.28 -3.45
CA GLU A 85 4.58 10.01 -3.11
C GLU A 85 4.96 10.58 -1.73
N GLN A 86 4.10 11.41 -1.13
CA GLN A 86 4.24 11.89 0.23
C GLN A 86 4.30 10.73 1.22
N LEU A 87 5.13 10.88 2.25
CA LEU A 87 5.24 9.88 3.30
C LEU A 87 3.92 9.76 4.05
N THR A 88 3.47 8.51 4.24
CA THR A 88 2.29 8.21 5.05
C THR A 88 2.72 8.10 6.51
N VAL A 89 2.13 8.94 7.37
CA VAL A 89 2.36 8.88 8.82
C VAL A 89 1.07 8.39 9.47
N PHE A 90 1.13 7.26 10.16
CA PHE A 90 0.01 6.72 10.92
C PHE A 90 0.10 7.17 12.39
N PRO A 91 -1.03 7.61 13.00
CA PRO A 91 -1.08 7.74 14.45
C PRO A 91 -1.14 6.33 15.05
N ALA A 92 -0.23 6.02 15.95
CA ALA A 92 -0.19 4.74 16.62
C ALA A 92 0.16 4.86 18.10
N LEU A 93 0.00 3.75 18.84
CA LEU A 93 0.39 3.61 20.23
C LEU A 93 1.10 2.27 20.40
N GLU A 94 2.19 2.24 21.15
CA GLU A 94 2.67 1.00 21.75
C GLU A 94 1.93 0.78 23.08
N LEU A 95 1.08 -0.25 23.13
CA LEU A 95 0.26 -0.59 24.29
C LEU A 95 0.95 -1.66 25.13
N THR A 96 1.19 -1.38 26.41
CA THR A 96 1.51 -2.41 27.42
C THR A 96 0.24 -2.89 28.12
N LEU A 97 -0.11 -4.17 27.96
CA LEU A 97 -1.36 -4.74 28.48
C LEU A 97 -1.21 -5.39 29.86
N SER A 98 -2.35 -5.70 30.51
CA SER A 98 -2.44 -6.36 31.82
C SER A 98 -2.06 -7.83 31.71
N VAL A 99 -2.47 -8.49 30.63
CA VAL A 99 -1.78 -9.71 30.21
C VAL A 99 -0.37 -9.32 29.77
N PRO A 100 0.67 -10.11 30.09
CA PRO A 100 2.05 -9.75 29.76
C PRO A 100 2.32 -9.90 28.25
N CYS A 101 1.76 -8.96 27.48
CA CYS A 101 1.75 -8.81 26.04
C CYS A 101 1.76 -7.31 25.71
N GLN A 102 2.58 -6.91 24.74
CA GLN A 102 2.49 -5.59 24.10
C GLN A 102 1.76 -5.69 22.78
N ALA A 103 1.15 -4.60 22.34
CA ALA A 103 0.49 -4.51 21.05
C ALA A 103 0.65 -3.11 20.46
N ILE A 104 0.86 -3.03 19.16
CA ILE A 104 0.81 -1.77 18.42
C ILE A 104 -0.64 -1.54 17.99
N LEU A 105 -1.23 -0.43 18.42
CA LEU A 105 -2.50 0.07 17.89
C LEU A 105 -2.19 1.09 16.80
N ILE A 106 -2.68 0.86 15.59
CA ILE A 106 -2.51 1.80 14.46
C ILE A 106 -3.88 2.30 14.03
N LEU A 107 -4.06 3.61 13.97
CA LEU A 107 -5.28 4.26 13.48
C LEU A 107 -5.19 4.52 11.97
N ASP A 108 -6.30 4.87 11.33
CA ASP A 108 -6.27 5.40 9.96
C ASP A 108 -5.28 6.58 9.84
N ALA A 109 -4.53 6.69 8.73
CA ALA A 109 -3.61 7.82 8.55
C ALA A 109 -4.33 9.18 8.49
N ASP A 110 -5.62 9.17 8.11
CA ASP A 110 -6.50 10.34 8.09
C ASP A 110 -7.34 10.49 9.36
N PHE A 111 -6.99 9.80 10.45
CA PHE A 111 -7.71 9.90 11.71
C PHE A 111 -7.71 11.36 12.23
N PRO A 112 -8.85 11.91 12.68
CA PRO A 112 -8.92 13.29 13.15
C PRO A 112 -8.04 13.53 14.38
N GLU A 113 -7.16 14.53 14.31
CA GLU A 113 -6.18 14.82 15.36
C GLU A 113 -6.82 15.27 16.68
N ASP A 114 -7.96 15.95 16.59
CA ASP A 114 -8.77 16.38 17.73
C ASP A 114 -9.40 15.22 18.51
N ARG A 115 -9.47 14.02 17.92
CA ARG A 115 -10.02 12.80 18.52
C ARG A 115 -8.96 11.85 19.09
N LEU A 116 -7.66 12.13 18.92
CA LEU A 116 -6.59 11.24 19.39
C LEU A 116 -6.64 11.03 20.91
N ASN A 117 -6.90 12.09 21.68
CA ASN A 117 -7.07 11.97 23.13
C ASN A 117 -8.32 11.18 23.52
N ASP A 118 -9.36 11.16 22.69
CA ASP A 118 -10.54 10.34 22.95
C ASP A 118 -10.25 8.85 22.78
N VAL A 119 -9.26 8.48 21.93
CA VAL A 119 -8.80 7.09 21.80
C VAL A 119 -8.15 6.61 23.11
N LEU A 120 -7.29 7.45 23.70
CA LEU A 120 -6.70 7.17 25.01
C LEU A 120 -7.78 7.04 26.09
N LYS A 121 -8.76 7.94 26.12
CA LYS A 121 -9.91 7.84 27.05
C LYS A 121 -10.74 6.57 26.82
N ALA A 122 -10.94 6.14 25.58
CA ALA A 122 -11.62 4.88 25.26
C ALA A 122 -10.84 3.65 25.77
N LEU A 123 -9.52 3.75 25.91
CA LEU A 123 -8.66 2.78 26.58
C LEU A 123 -8.63 2.93 28.12
N HIS A 124 -9.39 3.88 28.67
CA HIS A 124 -9.37 4.30 30.08
C HIS A 124 -8.00 4.82 30.54
N PHE A 125 -7.30 5.53 29.65
CA PHE A 125 -6.03 6.17 29.93
C PHE A 125 -6.16 7.69 29.87
N ASP A 126 -5.68 8.37 30.91
CA ASP A 126 -5.65 9.83 30.95
C ASP A 126 -4.50 10.37 30.08
N PRO A 127 -4.78 11.20 29.06
CA PRO A 127 -3.74 11.72 28.18
C PRO A 127 -2.68 12.53 28.93
N ILE A 128 -1.41 12.25 28.62
CA ILE A 128 -0.28 12.97 29.22
C ILE A 128 -0.13 14.32 28.51
N GLY A 129 -0.11 15.42 29.27
CA GLY A 129 -0.10 16.78 28.73
C GLY A 129 0.97 17.01 27.66
N ALA A 130 0.55 17.39 26.46
CA ALA A 130 1.41 17.45 25.26
C ALA A 130 2.65 18.36 25.38
N VAL A 131 2.65 19.31 26.32
CA VAL A 131 3.76 20.24 26.58
C VAL A 131 4.94 19.55 27.27
N GLN A 132 4.73 18.41 27.93
CA GLN A 132 5.81 17.69 28.60
C GLN A 132 6.78 17.09 27.57
N ASP A 133 8.08 17.21 27.84
CA ASP A 133 9.14 16.79 26.90
C ASP A 133 9.51 15.31 27.02
N VAL A 134 9.09 14.66 28.10
CA VAL A 134 9.37 13.27 28.42
C VAL A 134 8.07 12.62 28.90
N LEU A 135 7.84 11.38 28.51
CA LEU A 135 6.78 10.57 29.07
C LEU A 135 7.16 10.10 30.49
N PRO A 136 6.18 9.92 31.39
CA PRO A 136 6.41 9.16 32.61
C PRO A 136 6.83 7.73 32.26
N GLN A 137 7.39 7.01 33.24
CA GLN A 137 7.67 5.58 33.06
C GLN A 137 6.41 4.86 32.60
N THR A 138 6.52 4.09 31.51
CA THR A 138 5.42 3.28 31.00
C THR A 138 4.91 2.34 32.08
N THR A 139 3.61 2.38 32.33
CA THR A 139 2.90 1.43 33.18
C THR A 139 1.98 0.57 32.33
N VAL A 140 1.55 -0.56 32.87
CA VAL A 140 0.48 -1.37 32.26
C VAL A 140 -0.77 -0.52 32.14
N LEU A 141 -1.48 -0.59 31.00
CA LEU A 141 -2.81 -0.01 30.87
C LEU A 141 -3.77 -0.66 31.87
N PRO A 142 -4.28 0.08 32.85
CA PRO A 142 -5.23 -0.47 33.81
C PRO A 142 -6.46 -1.03 33.09
N ASP A 143 -7.00 -2.13 33.59
CA ASP A 143 -8.18 -2.82 33.04
C ASP A 143 -8.06 -3.24 31.57
N SER A 144 -6.88 -3.22 30.96
CA SER A 144 -6.72 -3.57 29.53
C SER A 144 -7.20 -4.98 29.19
N GLY A 145 -7.22 -5.91 30.16
CA GLY A 145 -7.58 -7.30 29.91
C GLY A 145 -6.63 -7.93 28.89
N ASP A 146 -7.17 -8.67 27.93
CA ASP A 146 -6.44 -9.13 26.75
C ASP A 146 -6.83 -8.38 25.46
N LEU A 147 -6.27 -8.83 24.33
CA LEU A 147 -6.48 -8.18 23.02
C LEU A 147 -7.95 -8.08 22.62
N ASN A 148 -8.77 -9.07 22.99
CA ASN A 148 -10.19 -9.07 22.67
C ASN A 148 -10.96 -8.08 23.55
N ASP A 149 -10.55 -7.92 24.82
CA ASP A 149 -11.11 -6.89 25.70
C ASP A 149 -10.80 -5.49 25.17
N ILE A 150 -9.58 -5.24 24.67
CA ILE A 150 -9.25 -3.98 23.99
C ILE A 150 -10.13 -3.78 22.77
N HIS A 151 -10.29 -4.79 21.91
CA HIS A 151 -11.19 -4.70 20.76
C HIS A 151 -12.62 -4.32 21.19
N ALA A 152 -13.17 -5.03 22.18
CA ALA A 152 -14.51 -4.79 22.69
C ALA A 152 -14.67 -3.39 23.30
N LYS A 153 -13.64 -2.84 23.96
CA LYS A 153 -13.65 -1.46 24.47
C LYS A 153 -13.69 -0.43 23.35
N LEU A 154 -12.78 -0.56 22.37
CA LEU A 154 -12.67 0.40 21.27
C LEU A 154 -13.91 0.35 20.37
N ASP A 155 -14.45 -0.84 20.09
CA ASP A 155 -15.63 -1.02 19.23
C ASP A 155 -16.95 -0.51 19.83
N LYS A 156 -17.01 -0.17 21.13
CA LYS A 156 -18.15 0.56 21.72
C LYS A 156 -18.31 1.97 21.14
N ASN A 157 -17.28 2.48 20.48
CA ASN A 157 -17.21 3.82 19.94
C ASN A 157 -17.41 3.78 18.42
N ASP A 158 -18.59 4.17 17.92
CA ASP A 158 -18.89 4.14 16.48
C ASP A 158 -17.93 5.01 15.64
N TRP A 159 -17.35 6.06 16.24
CA TRP A 159 -16.36 6.94 15.60
C TRP A 159 -14.98 6.31 15.45
N LEU A 160 -14.70 5.21 16.16
CA LEU A 160 -13.43 4.50 16.17
C LEU A 160 -13.52 3.10 15.55
N ARG A 161 -14.68 2.44 15.65
CA ARG A 161 -14.93 1.12 15.08
C ARG A 161 -14.53 1.08 13.60
N GLY A 162 -13.67 0.13 13.24
CA GLY A 162 -13.17 -0.04 11.87
C GLY A 162 -12.09 0.97 11.41
N ARG A 163 -11.66 1.88 12.30
CA ARG A 163 -10.61 2.89 12.02
C ARG A 163 -9.30 2.64 12.76
N TYR A 164 -9.13 1.43 13.29
CA TYR A 164 -7.91 0.99 13.97
C TYR A 164 -7.62 -0.49 13.68
N ILE A 165 -6.36 -0.89 13.87
CA ILE A 165 -5.90 -2.27 13.88
C ILE A 165 -4.98 -2.49 15.08
N LEU A 166 -5.09 -3.65 15.72
CA LEU A 166 -4.17 -4.11 16.75
C LEU A 166 -3.23 -5.17 16.18
N LEU A 167 -1.94 -4.99 16.44
CA LEU A 167 -0.87 -5.91 16.08
C LEU A 167 -0.16 -6.32 17.39
N PRO A 168 -0.48 -7.48 17.98
CA PRO A 168 0.25 -7.98 19.15
C PRO A 168 1.72 -8.30 18.83
N ASN A 169 2.57 -8.20 19.85
CA ASN A 169 3.94 -8.69 19.80
C ASN A 169 3.89 -10.22 19.73
N VAL A 170 4.46 -10.78 18.68
CA VAL A 170 4.60 -12.22 18.50
C VAL A 170 6.05 -12.64 18.30
N THR A 171 6.99 -11.81 18.75
CA THR A 171 8.42 -12.12 18.72
C THR A 171 8.72 -13.31 19.63
N PRO A 172 9.33 -14.40 19.12
CA PRO A 172 9.75 -15.53 19.95
C PRO A 172 10.77 -15.09 21.01
N ASN A 173 10.57 -15.53 22.25
CA ASN A 173 11.33 -15.06 23.41
C ASN A 173 11.40 -13.53 23.53
N GLY A 174 10.41 -12.83 22.98
CA GLY A 174 10.27 -11.39 23.08
C GLY A 174 9.86 -10.97 24.50
N HIS A 175 10.18 -9.74 24.84
CA HIS A 175 9.59 -9.09 26.00
C HIS A 175 8.09 -8.92 25.74
N ASN A 176 7.25 -9.25 26.73
CA ASN A 176 5.78 -9.13 26.62
C ASN A 176 5.23 -9.62 25.26
N THR A 177 5.54 -10.87 24.91
CA THR A 177 5.06 -11.53 23.69
C THR A 177 3.82 -12.37 23.94
N LEU A 178 2.96 -12.50 22.92
CA LEU A 178 1.81 -13.41 22.94
C LEU A 178 2.23 -14.89 22.82
N LEU A 179 3.41 -15.16 22.27
CA LEU A 179 3.95 -16.52 22.12
C LEU A 179 4.54 -17.03 23.43
N ARG A 180 3.66 -17.34 24.38
CA ARG A 180 4.01 -17.84 25.71
C ARG A 180 3.18 -19.07 26.09
N GLU A 181 3.77 -19.92 26.93
CA GLU A 181 3.03 -21.03 27.49
C GLU A 181 1.79 -20.52 28.25
N SER A 182 0.67 -21.26 28.15
CA SER A 182 -0.67 -20.90 28.66
C SER A 182 -1.43 -19.82 27.87
N PHE A 183 -0.87 -19.25 26.80
CA PHE A 183 -1.55 -18.24 25.97
C PHE A 183 -2.26 -18.83 24.74
N GLN A 184 -2.34 -20.15 24.62
CA GLN A 184 -2.93 -20.83 23.47
C GLN A 184 -4.37 -20.39 23.19
N ALA A 185 -5.21 -20.32 24.23
CA ALA A 185 -6.59 -19.86 24.08
C ALA A 185 -6.65 -18.39 23.64
N LYS A 186 -5.82 -17.52 24.24
CA LYS A 186 -5.75 -16.11 23.87
C LYS A 186 -5.33 -15.91 22.43
N TYR A 187 -4.35 -16.67 21.95
CA TYR A 187 -3.92 -16.63 20.56
C TYR A 187 -5.00 -17.16 19.61
N ARG A 188 -5.59 -18.32 19.90
CA ARG A 188 -6.59 -18.94 19.04
C ARG A 188 -7.84 -18.06 18.88
N ASP A 189 -8.26 -17.44 19.98
CA ASP A 189 -9.51 -16.71 20.05
C ASP A 189 -9.34 -15.22 19.70
N MET A 190 -8.11 -14.73 19.45
CA MET A 190 -7.87 -13.31 19.18
C MET A 190 -8.50 -12.86 17.86
N VAL A 191 -9.09 -11.66 17.89
CA VAL A 191 -9.61 -10.99 16.68
C VAL A 191 -8.46 -10.57 15.76
N ALA A 192 -7.33 -10.11 16.32
CA ALA A 192 -6.18 -9.60 15.58
C ALA A 192 -5.68 -10.57 14.49
N VAL A 193 -5.60 -10.10 13.24
CA VAL A 193 -5.23 -10.92 12.06
C VAL A 193 -3.78 -10.73 11.60
N GLY A 194 -3.05 -9.83 12.26
CA GLY A 194 -1.61 -9.67 12.11
C GLY A 194 -0.95 -9.51 13.48
N GLY A 195 0.37 -9.57 13.50
CA GLY A 195 1.21 -9.27 14.67
C GLY A 195 2.54 -8.71 14.20
N TYR A 196 3.37 -8.23 15.13
CA TYR A 196 4.68 -7.70 14.80
C TYR A 196 5.83 -8.51 15.40
N LEU A 197 7.01 -8.33 14.79
CA LEU A 197 8.28 -8.86 15.24
C LEU A 197 9.28 -7.72 15.44
N ASP A 198 9.84 -7.60 16.64
CA ASP A 198 10.94 -6.67 16.99
C ASP A 198 12.31 -7.12 16.42
N LYS A 199 12.29 -8.06 15.49
CA LYS A 199 13.43 -8.80 14.95
C LYS A 199 13.17 -9.12 13.49
N PRO A 200 14.22 -9.37 12.70
CA PRO A 200 14.00 -9.73 11.32
C PRO A 200 13.30 -11.08 11.25
N ILE A 201 12.33 -11.22 10.34
CA ILE A 201 11.52 -12.44 10.18
C ILE A 201 12.38 -13.68 9.87
N THR A 202 13.58 -13.46 9.33
CA THR A 202 14.56 -14.53 9.09
C THR A 202 15.02 -15.21 10.37
N GLU A 203 14.88 -14.59 11.54
CA GLU A 203 15.11 -15.23 12.83
C GLU A 203 14.25 -16.48 13.00
N LEU A 204 12.98 -16.46 12.52
CA LEU A 204 12.07 -17.61 12.60
C LEU A 204 12.57 -18.84 11.84
N ASN A 205 13.55 -18.69 10.94
CA ASN A 205 14.15 -19.83 10.23
C ASN A 205 15.18 -20.58 11.08
N ARG A 206 15.57 -20.05 12.24
CA ARG A 206 16.48 -20.75 13.16
C ARG A 206 15.74 -21.94 13.78
N GLN A 207 16.42 -23.10 13.86
CA GLN A 207 15.83 -24.34 14.35
C GLN A 207 15.19 -24.22 15.74
N LYS A 208 15.76 -23.38 16.62
CA LYS A 208 15.23 -23.13 17.96
C LYS A 208 13.84 -22.45 17.98
N TYR A 209 13.40 -21.85 16.88
CA TYR A 209 12.10 -21.19 16.74
C TYR A 209 11.15 -21.94 15.79
N ALA A 210 11.44 -23.20 15.48
CA ALA A 210 10.61 -23.99 14.57
C ALA A 210 9.18 -24.19 15.10
N GLY A 211 9.01 -24.27 16.43
CA GLY A 211 7.69 -24.37 17.07
C GLY A 211 6.88 -23.08 16.91
N GLU A 212 7.47 -21.93 17.26
CA GLU A 212 6.85 -20.60 17.11
C GLU A 212 6.53 -20.29 15.65
N LYS A 213 7.43 -20.63 14.72
CA LYS A 213 7.15 -20.51 13.29
C LYS A 213 5.93 -21.35 12.90
N ARG A 214 5.86 -22.59 13.34
CA ARG A 214 4.72 -23.48 13.07
C ARG A 214 3.40 -22.92 13.65
N ILE A 215 3.44 -22.31 14.84
CA ILE A 215 2.29 -21.62 15.43
C ILE A 215 1.83 -20.46 14.54
N LEU A 216 2.75 -19.56 14.17
CA LEU A 216 2.44 -18.37 13.36
C LEU A 216 1.95 -18.71 11.94
N GLU A 217 2.37 -19.85 11.40
CA GLU A 217 1.93 -20.38 10.11
C GLU A 217 0.58 -21.11 10.19
N GLY A 218 0.00 -21.28 11.39
CA GLY A 218 -1.26 -21.99 11.62
C GLY A 218 -1.14 -23.51 11.59
N GLY A 219 0.08 -24.05 11.77
CA GLY A 219 0.38 -25.47 11.71
C GLY A 219 0.29 -26.21 13.06
N ASP A 220 0.18 -25.49 14.18
CA ASP A 220 0.08 -26.10 15.52
C ASP A 220 -1.38 -26.10 16.02
N GLY A 221 -1.98 -27.28 16.12
CA GLY A 221 -3.39 -27.44 16.50
C GLY A 221 -3.73 -26.94 17.90
N ASN A 222 -2.77 -26.86 18.83
CA ASN A 222 -3.02 -26.34 20.17
C ASN A 222 -3.25 -24.82 20.16
N TRP A 223 -2.63 -24.13 19.21
CA TRP A 223 -2.73 -22.69 18.99
C TRP A 223 -3.78 -22.32 17.95
N GLY A 224 -4.46 -23.32 17.37
CA GLY A 224 -5.44 -23.14 16.30
C GLY A 224 -4.81 -23.09 14.90
N SER A 225 -5.66 -23.03 13.88
CA SER A 225 -5.25 -23.09 12.47
C SER A 225 -5.05 -21.72 11.82
N LYS A 226 -5.05 -20.64 12.62
CA LYS A 226 -4.98 -19.27 12.12
C LYS A 226 -3.55 -18.94 11.74
N ARG A 227 -3.29 -18.69 10.46
CA ARG A 227 -2.05 -18.07 10.01
C ARG A 227 -2.07 -16.57 10.31
N LEU A 228 -1.01 -16.07 10.93
CA LEU A 228 -0.88 -14.66 11.29
C LEU A 228 0.01 -13.91 10.30
N ALA A 229 -0.43 -12.73 9.86
CA ALA A 229 0.42 -11.84 9.07
C ALA A 229 1.47 -11.19 9.97
N LEU A 230 2.72 -11.12 9.51
CA LEU A 230 3.83 -10.63 10.32
C LEU A 230 4.38 -9.32 9.75
N PHE A 231 4.42 -8.28 10.58
CA PHE A 231 5.12 -7.04 10.28
C PHE A 231 6.44 -7.02 11.04
N GLN A 232 7.55 -6.85 10.33
CA GLN A 232 8.82 -6.61 10.98
C GLN A 232 8.94 -5.13 11.30
N THR A 233 9.38 -4.82 12.50
CA THR A 233 9.49 -3.44 12.99
C THR A 233 10.90 -3.16 13.48
N SER A 234 11.32 -1.90 13.41
CA SER A 234 12.66 -1.51 13.88
C SER A 234 12.72 -1.19 15.37
N ASP A 235 11.57 -0.94 16.01
CA ASP A 235 11.48 -0.37 17.36
C ASP A 235 12.41 0.86 17.51
N ALA A 236 12.38 1.75 16.51
CA ALA A 236 13.40 2.79 16.37
C ALA A 236 13.31 3.85 17.48
N ARG A 237 14.37 3.90 18.31
CA ARG A 237 14.53 4.83 19.45
C ARG A 237 15.82 5.66 19.39
N LYS A 238 16.61 5.51 18.32
CA LYS A 238 17.93 6.15 18.21
C LYS A 238 17.86 7.54 17.58
N ALA A 239 18.53 8.49 18.21
CA ALA A 239 18.53 9.90 17.82
C ALA A 239 19.28 10.21 16.53
N ASP A 240 20.18 9.32 16.10
CA ASP A 240 20.83 9.37 14.79
C ASP A 240 20.00 8.67 13.68
N PHE A 241 18.83 8.15 14.05
CA PHE A 241 17.92 7.36 13.23
C PHE A 241 18.53 6.05 12.69
N SER A 242 19.69 5.60 13.18
CA SER A 242 20.44 4.48 12.57
C SER A 242 19.66 3.17 12.49
N THR A 243 18.73 2.91 13.41
CA THR A 243 17.87 1.71 13.40
C THR A 243 16.56 1.87 12.61
N LEU A 244 16.18 3.11 12.27
CA LEU A 244 14.92 3.39 11.55
C LEU A 244 14.84 2.57 10.25
N GLY A 245 13.75 1.80 10.08
CA GLY A 245 13.55 0.98 8.89
C GLY A 245 14.57 -0.14 8.68
N GLU A 246 15.41 -0.47 9.67
CA GLU A 246 16.33 -1.63 9.61
C GLU A 246 15.54 -2.93 9.36
N HIS A 247 14.37 -3.02 9.99
CA HIS A 247 13.36 -4.03 9.70
C HIS A 247 12.06 -3.34 9.31
N ALA A 248 11.56 -3.69 8.13
CA ALA A 248 10.37 -3.05 7.56
C ALA A 248 9.64 -4.05 6.66
N THR A 249 8.34 -3.86 6.52
CA THR A 249 7.48 -4.71 5.68
C THR A 249 6.88 -3.88 4.55
N TRP A 250 6.80 -4.45 3.36
CA TRP A 250 6.09 -3.85 2.24
C TRP A 250 4.61 -4.20 2.33
N VAL A 251 3.76 -3.19 2.29
CA VAL A 251 2.32 -3.36 2.46
C VAL A 251 1.61 -2.65 1.31
N LYS A 252 0.60 -3.32 0.73
CA LYS A 252 -0.11 -2.83 -0.45
C LYS A 252 -1.45 -2.21 -0.08
N TRP A 253 -1.64 -0.93 -0.40
CA TRP A 253 -2.93 -0.25 -0.23
C TRP A 253 -3.17 0.81 -1.31
N ALA A 254 -4.44 1.17 -1.51
CA ALA A 254 -4.83 2.33 -2.32
C ALA A 254 -5.04 3.58 -1.45
N LYS A 255 -5.58 3.38 -0.25
CA LYS A 255 -5.70 4.38 0.81
C LYS A 255 -5.10 3.82 2.10
N PRO A 256 -4.31 4.60 2.84
CA PRO A 256 -3.65 4.14 4.08
C PRO A 256 -4.62 4.14 5.27
N THR A 257 -5.50 3.14 5.33
CA THR A 257 -6.43 2.93 6.44
C THR A 257 -6.04 1.70 7.25
N ALA A 258 -6.49 1.62 8.50
CA ALA A 258 -6.34 0.44 9.32
C ALA A 258 -7.00 -0.79 8.67
N GLU A 259 -8.16 -0.61 8.03
CA GLU A 259 -8.79 -1.67 7.24
C GLU A 259 -7.91 -2.10 6.06
N ALA A 260 -7.18 -1.20 5.41
CA ALA A 260 -6.27 -1.59 4.34
C ALA A 260 -5.11 -2.45 4.85
N ILE A 261 -4.56 -2.14 6.04
CA ILE A 261 -3.58 -2.98 6.73
C ILE A 261 -4.20 -4.34 7.07
N ARG A 262 -5.44 -4.37 7.61
CA ARG A 262 -6.16 -5.61 7.91
C ARG A 262 -6.35 -6.48 6.66
N GLN A 263 -6.75 -5.88 5.55
CA GLN A 263 -6.87 -6.57 4.26
C GLN A 263 -5.52 -7.08 3.76
N ALA A 264 -4.42 -6.36 4.02
CA ALA A 264 -3.09 -6.87 3.73
C ALA A 264 -2.74 -8.10 4.57
N CYS A 265 -3.15 -8.14 5.84
CA CYS A 265 -3.01 -9.30 6.71
C CYS A 265 -3.83 -10.51 6.24
N LEU A 266 -5.03 -10.28 5.72
CA LEU A 266 -5.90 -11.35 5.23
C LEU A 266 -5.44 -11.89 3.86
N ALA A 267 -4.85 -11.04 3.02
CA ALA A 267 -4.39 -11.37 1.67
C ALA A 267 -2.84 -11.32 1.56
N GLN A 268 -2.14 -11.89 2.54
CA GLN A 268 -0.69 -11.74 2.76
C GLN A 268 0.13 -11.95 1.48
N GLU A 269 -0.20 -12.98 0.71
CA GLU A 269 0.54 -13.38 -0.50
C GLU A 269 0.51 -12.33 -1.62
N SER A 270 -0.51 -11.46 -1.62
CA SER A 270 -0.71 -10.46 -2.68
C SER A 270 -0.57 -9.02 -2.22
N ARG A 271 -0.60 -8.79 -0.91
CA ARG A 271 -0.65 -7.45 -0.30
C ARG A 271 0.40 -7.19 0.79
N SER A 272 1.19 -8.19 1.16
CA SER A 272 2.32 -8.02 2.06
C SER A 272 3.57 -8.66 1.47
N SER A 273 4.74 -8.09 1.71
CA SER A 273 6.00 -8.69 1.30
C SER A 273 7.11 -8.30 2.27
N GLN A 274 7.98 -9.26 2.59
CA GLN A 274 9.15 -9.03 3.46
C GLN A 274 10.37 -8.53 2.67
N SER A 275 10.31 -8.60 1.34
CA SER A 275 11.31 -8.08 0.42
C SER A 275 10.69 -7.10 -0.57
N SER A 276 11.52 -6.34 -1.27
CA SER A 276 11.06 -5.40 -2.30
C SER A 276 10.18 -6.12 -3.35
N PRO A 277 8.91 -5.72 -3.52
CA PRO A 277 8.01 -6.37 -4.47
C PRO A 277 8.47 -6.17 -5.91
N ALA A 278 8.39 -7.23 -6.71
CA ALA A 278 8.63 -7.14 -8.14
C ALA A 278 7.47 -6.39 -8.82
N ILE A 279 7.81 -5.40 -9.65
CA ILE A 279 6.88 -4.66 -10.51
C ILE A 279 7.28 -4.96 -11.96
N PRO A 280 6.32 -5.20 -12.88
CA PRO A 280 6.67 -5.47 -14.27
C PRO A 280 7.35 -4.26 -14.93
N ASN A 281 8.43 -4.52 -15.66
CA ASN A 281 9.16 -3.50 -16.43
C ASN A 281 8.41 -3.07 -17.71
N VAL A 282 7.40 -3.83 -18.13
CA VAL A 282 6.53 -3.53 -19.26
C VAL A 282 5.08 -3.64 -18.82
N TRP A 283 4.34 -2.52 -18.90
CA TRP A 283 2.94 -2.50 -18.51
C TRP A 283 2.19 -1.37 -19.20
N VAL A 284 0.88 -1.53 -19.37
CA VAL A 284 0.00 -0.51 -19.94
C VAL A 284 -0.43 0.43 -18.83
N SER A 285 -0.14 1.72 -18.96
CA SER A 285 -0.43 2.73 -17.94
C SER A 285 -1.73 3.47 -18.13
N ARG A 286 -2.22 3.56 -19.38
CA ARG A 286 -3.45 4.27 -19.68
C ARG A 286 -4.07 3.79 -20.98
N VAL A 287 -5.40 3.78 -21.02
CA VAL A 287 -6.17 3.59 -22.25
C VAL A 287 -7.16 4.74 -22.39
N VAL A 288 -7.14 5.41 -23.53
CA VAL A 288 -8.06 6.49 -23.88
C VAL A 288 -8.82 6.12 -25.14
N VAL A 289 -10.15 6.15 -25.07
CA VAL A 289 -11.05 6.11 -26.22
C VAL A 289 -11.65 7.50 -26.34
N SER A 290 -11.29 8.21 -27.40
CA SER A 290 -11.67 9.63 -27.57
C SER A 290 -13.17 9.86 -27.54
N ASN A 291 -13.94 9.10 -28.33
CA ASN A 291 -15.40 9.15 -28.33
C ASN A 291 -16.02 7.89 -28.95
N CYS A 292 -16.59 7.01 -28.14
CA CYS A 292 -17.35 5.85 -28.61
C CYS A 292 -18.85 6.18 -28.71
N LYS A 293 -19.53 5.65 -29.75
CA LYS A 293 -20.97 5.86 -30.00
C LYS A 293 -21.87 5.68 -28.76
N PHE A 294 -21.62 4.65 -27.94
CA PHE A 294 -22.49 4.27 -26.83
C PHE A 294 -21.88 4.47 -25.43
N MET A 295 -20.56 4.64 -25.31
CA MET A 295 -19.87 4.88 -24.02
C MET A 295 -19.40 6.32 -23.85
N GLY A 296 -19.41 7.14 -24.91
CA GLY A 296 -18.73 8.43 -24.91
C GLY A 296 -17.21 8.28 -24.79
N ARG A 297 -16.57 9.25 -24.15
CA ARG A 297 -15.12 9.25 -23.90
C ARG A 297 -14.79 8.28 -22.76
N VAL A 298 -13.79 7.43 -22.96
CA VAL A 298 -13.25 6.54 -21.93
C VAL A 298 -11.80 6.93 -21.68
N ASP A 299 -11.41 7.08 -20.42
CA ASP A 299 -10.06 7.50 -20.04
C ASP A 299 -9.71 6.82 -18.73
N VAL A 300 -8.94 5.73 -18.83
CA VAL A 300 -8.68 4.84 -17.71
C VAL A 300 -7.17 4.78 -17.48
N ALA A 301 -6.74 5.21 -16.29
CA ALA A 301 -5.41 4.90 -15.78
C ALA A 301 -5.40 3.46 -15.24
N LEU A 302 -4.39 2.70 -15.60
CA LEU A 302 -4.24 1.30 -15.22
C LEU A 302 -3.14 1.17 -14.16
N ASN A 303 -3.25 0.16 -13.30
CA ASN A 303 -2.25 -0.16 -12.29
C ASN A 303 -1.22 -1.16 -12.88
N PRO A 304 0.08 -0.99 -12.59
CA PRO A 304 1.14 -1.86 -13.12
C PRO A 304 1.01 -3.32 -12.68
N GLN A 305 0.35 -3.61 -11.56
CA GLN A 305 0.24 -4.98 -11.06
C GLN A 305 -1.08 -5.62 -11.47
N TYR A 306 -2.21 -4.96 -11.22
CA TYR A 306 -3.52 -5.54 -11.51
C TYR A 306 -4.60 -4.48 -11.70
N THR A 307 -5.34 -4.58 -12.80
CA THR A 307 -6.54 -3.78 -13.05
C THR A 307 -7.70 -4.70 -13.44
N ALA A 308 -8.84 -4.55 -12.76
CA ALA A 308 -10.08 -5.22 -13.10
C ALA A 308 -11.11 -4.23 -13.66
N LEU A 309 -11.75 -4.59 -14.79
CA LEU A 309 -12.90 -3.87 -15.32
C LEU A 309 -14.18 -4.56 -14.83
N ILE A 310 -14.95 -3.91 -13.96
CA ILE A 310 -16.14 -4.47 -13.31
C ILE A 310 -17.39 -3.66 -13.70
N GLY A 311 -18.54 -4.32 -13.81
CA GLY A 311 -19.82 -3.70 -14.15
C GLY A 311 -20.83 -4.69 -14.74
N GLY A 312 -22.09 -4.28 -14.86
CA GLY A 312 -23.19 -5.11 -15.39
C GLY A 312 -23.05 -5.51 -16.87
N ARG A 313 -23.95 -6.35 -17.37
CA ARG A 313 -23.99 -6.71 -18.80
C ARG A 313 -24.20 -5.44 -19.65
N GLY A 314 -23.52 -5.34 -20.79
CA GLY A 314 -23.69 -4.23 -21.73
C GLY A 314 -22.93 -2.94 -21.38
N THR A 315 -22.25 -2.86 -20.23
CA THR A 315 -21.50 -1.64 -19.82
C THR A 315 -20.21 -1.37 -20.59
N GLY A 316 -19.88 -2.19 -21.59
CA GLY A 316 -18.73 -1.95 -22.48
C GLY A 316 -17.37 -2.47 -21.99
N LYS A 317 -17.30 -3.28 -20.93
CA LYS A 317 -16.04 -3.89 -20.43
C LYS A 317 -15.24 -4.60 -21.53
N SER A 318 -15.85 -5.55 -22.23
CA SER A 318 -15.22 -6.30 -23.33
C SER A 318 -14.92 -5.40 -24.53
N THR A 319 -15.71 -4.33 -24.71
CA THR A 319 -15.49 -3.33 -25.75
C THR A 319 -14.21 -2.53 -25.52
N VAL A 320 -13.95 -2.11 -24.28
CA VAL A 320 -12.69 -1.44 -23.92
C VAL A 320 -11.49 -2.34 -24.22
N LEU A 321 -11.56 -3.63 -23.86
CA LEU A 321 -10.51 -4.59 -24.19
C LEU A 321 -10.34 -4.79 -25.71
N ALA A 322 -11.44 -4.83 -26.46
CA ALA A 322 -11.41 -4.94 -27.91
C ALA A 322 -10.78 -3.71 -28.58
N TYR A 323 -11.06 -2.50 -28.08
CA TYR A 323 -10.44 -1.25 -28.51
C TYR A 323 -8.95 -1.19 -28.19
N PHE A 324 -8.58 -1.60 -26.98
CA PHE A 324 -7.19 -1.72 -26.55
C PHE A 324 -6.40 -2.64 -27.50
N ARG A 325 -6.87 -3.89 -27.71
CA ARG A 325 -6.25 -4.84 -28.65
C ARG A 325 -6.16 -4.27 -30.07
N TRP A 326 -7.22 -3.61 -30.53
CA TRP A 326 -7.26 -2.99 -31.85
C TRP A 326 -6.21 -1.88 -31.99
N ALA A 327 -6.06 -1.02 -30.99
CA ALA A 327 -5.07 0.06 -31.01
C ALA A 327 -3.64 -0.48 -31.12
N LEU A 328 -3.37 -1.62 -30.49
CA LEU A 328 -2.05 -2.27 -30.51
C LEU A 328 -1.82 -3.19 -31.71
N CYS A 329 -2.77 -3.25 -32.65
CA CYS A 329 -2.73 -4.21 -33.76
C CYS A 329 -2.60 -5.67 -33.30
N ASP A 330 -3.02 -5.98 -32.07
CA ASP A 330 -3.04 -7.32 -31.50
C ASP A 330 -4.19 -8.12 -32.12
N GLN A 331 -3.88 -8.80 -33.22
CA GLN A 331 -4.85 -9.61 -33.95
C GLN A 331 -5.18 -10.87 -33.14
N PRO A 332 -6.47 -11.18 -32.94
CA PRO A 332 -6.86 -12.47 -32.39
C PRO A 332 -6.22 -13.62 -33.19
N THR A 333 -5.85 -14.69 -32.50
CA THR A 333 -5.53 -15.98 -33.11
C THR A 333 -6.63 -16.36 -34.11
N ARG A 334 -6.26 -16.96 -35.24
CA ARG A 334 -7.23 -17.38 -36.25
C ARG A 334 -8.24 -18.35 -35.60
N ALA A 335 -9.51 -18.22 -35.95
CA ALA A 335 -10.50 -19.21 -35.58
C ALA A 335 -10.05 -20.58 -36.08
N THR A 336 -10.12 -21.58 -35.20
CA THR A 336 -9.91 -22.99 -35.54
C THR A 336 -11.21 -23.60 -36.06
N GLU A 337 -11.13 -24.74 -36.74
CA GLU A 337 -12.32 -25.43 -37.30
C GLU A 337 -13.33 -25.84 -36.21
N ASP A 338 -12.90 -25.87 -34.94
CA ASP A 338 -13.73 -26.17 -33.76
C ASP A 338 -14.42 -24.94 -33.13
N ASP A 339 -14.21 -23.72 -33.65
CA ASP A 339 -14.83 -22.51 -33.09
C ASP A 339 -16.27 -22.31 -33.61
N GLU A 340 -17.29 -22.57 -32.79
CA GLU A 340 -18.72 -22.32 -33.09
C GLU A 340 -19.08 -20.82 -33.27
N VAL A 341 -18.11 -19.90 -33.09
CA VAL A 341 -18.32 -18.44 -33.07
C VAL A 341 -17.67 -17.77 -34.28
N ALA A 342 -18.39 -16.83 -34.91
CA ALA A 342 -17.90 -16.01 -36.02
C ALA A 342 -16.50 -15.41 -35.74
N ASP A 343 -15.61 -15.45 -36.76
CA ASP A 343 -14.21 -15.01 -36.70
C ASP A 343 -14.03 -13.75 -35.81
N PRO A 344 -13.27 -13.86 -34.70
CA PRO A 344 -13.03 -12.77 -33.77
C PRO A 344 -12.53 -11.47 -34.45
N ARG A 345 -11.83 -11.58 -35.59
CA ARG A 345 -11.37 -10.45 -36.40
C ARG A 345 -12.52 -9.73 -37.07
N VAL A 346 -13.49 -10.47 -37.63
CA VAL A 346 -14.69 -9.91 -38.24
C VAL A 346 -15.53 -9.21 -37.17
N ARG A 347 -15.68 -9.82 -35.99
CA ARG A 347 -16.38 -9.21 -34.86
C ARG A 347 -15.73 -7.91 -34.40
N GLN A 348 -14.40 -7.90 -34.23
CA GLN A 348 -13.67 -6.68 -33.86
C GLN A 348 -13.83 -5.60 -34.93
N ARG A 349 -13.70 -5.94 -36.23
CA ARG A 349 -13.88 -4.98 -37.32
C ARG A 349 -15.28 -4.37 -37.33
N LYS A 350 -16.32 -5.21 -37.26
CA LYS A 350 -17.72 -4.76 -37.14
C LYS A 350 -17.92 -3.83 -35.94
N LEU A 351 -17.30 -4.15 -34.81
CA LEU A 351 -17.36 -3.29 -33.62
C LEU A 351 -16.74 -1.91 -33.90
N ILE A 352 -15.52 -1.84 -34.42
CA ILE A 352 -14.84 -0.56 -34.73
C ILE A 352 -15.64 0.26 -35.75
N ASP A 353 -16.10 -0.38 -36.82
CA ASP A 353 -16.87 0.24 -37.89
C ASP A 353 -18.22 0.80 -37.41
N ALA A 354 -18.88 0.10 -36.50
CA ALA A 354 -20.18 0.53 -35.97
C ALA A 354 -20.09 1.57 -34.84
N THR A 355 -18.94 1.67 -34.16
CA THR A 355 -18.85 2.40 -32.87
C THR A 355 -17.81 3.52 -32.80
N LEU A 356 -16.69 3.40 -33.53
CA LEU A 356 -15.62 4.41 -33.53
C LEU A 356 -15.57 5.22 -34.84
N LYS A 357 -15.69 4.56 -35.99
CA LYS A 357 -15.69 5.23 -37.31
C LYS A 357 -16.75 6.33 -37.45
N PRO A 358 -18.02 6.14 -37.02
CA PRO A 358 -19.05 7.17 -37.16
C PRO A 358 -18.80 8.42 -36.32
N ARG A 359 -17.80 8.39 -35.42
CA ARG A 359 -17.42 9.49 -34.53
C ARG A 359 -16.03 10.04 -34.85
N ASP A 360 -15.40 9.57 -35.93
CA ASP A 360 -13.99 9.84 -36.26
C ASP A 360 -13.06 9.66 -35.04
N ALA A 361 -13.32 8.61 -34.25
CA ALA A 361 -12.67 8.42 -32.97
C ALA A 361 -11.29 7.79 -33.12
N TYR A 362 -10.38 8.13 -32.23
CA TYR A 362 -9.13 7.40 -32.00
C TYR A 362 -9.14 6.64 -30.66
N VAL A 363 -8.30 5.61 -30.59
CA VAL A 363 -7.91 4.93 -29.35
C VAL A 363 -6.42 5.17 -29.13
N GLU A 364 -6.07 5.62 -27.93
CA GLU A 364 -4.70 5.85 -27.49
C GLU A 364 -4.37 4.91 -26.32
N VAL A 365 -3.20 4.28 -26.39
CA VAL A 365 -2.68 3.39 -25.38
C VAL A 365 -1.31 3.90 -24.96
N CYS A 366 -1.17 4.20 -23.67
CA CYS A 366 0.12 4.50 -23.06
C CYS A 366 0.64 3.24 -22.38
N TRP A 367 1.88 2.88 -22.63
CA TRP A 367 2.58 1.85 -21.87
C TRP A 367 3.95 2.33 -21.44
N VAL A 368 4.48 1.72 -20.39
CA VAL A 368 5.80 2.00 -19.85
C VAL A 368 6.69 0.81 -20.17
N ILE A 369 7.86 1.06 -20.75
CA ILE A 369 8.92 0.07 -20.98
C ILE A 369 10.17 0.58 -20.28
N ASN A 370 10.65 -0.14 -19.27
CA ASN A 370 11.85 0.22 -18.49
C ASN A 370 11.81 1.68 -17.99
N GLY A 371 10.66 2.14 -17.50
CA GLY A 371 10.44 3.52 -17.03
C GLY A 371 10.16 4.54 -18.14
N ILE A 372 10.29 4.19 -19.41
CA ILE A 372 10.05 5.10 -20.54
C ILE A 372 8.60 4.96 -21.02
N THR A 373 7.87 6.07 -21.00
CA THR A 373 6.50 6.13 -21.53
C THR A 373 6.51 6.11 -23.06
N HIS A 374 5.68 5.24 -23.63
CA HIS A 374 5.40 5.16 -25.05
C HIS A 374 3.89 5.30 -25.27
N ILE A 375 3.50 5.91 -26.38
CA ILE A 375 2.12 6.21 -26.70
C ILE A 375 1.84 5.74 -28.11
N VAL A 376 0.88 4.84 -28.26
CA VAL A 376 0.33 4.43 -29.56
C VAL A 376 -1.06 5.03 -29.68
N ARG A 377 -1.30 5.77 -30.74
CA ARG A 377 -2.63 6.28 -31.09
C ARG A 377 -3.05 5.73 -32.44
N ARG A 378 -4.24 5.14 -32.51
CA ARG A 378 -4.84 4.63 -33.74
C ARG A 378 -6.16 5.31 -34.06
N HIS A 379 -6.27 5.89 -35.25
CA HIS A 379 -7.48 6.57 -35.73
C HIS A 379 -8.42 5.58 -36.42
N ALA A 380 -9.72 5.64 -36.13
CA ALA A 380 -10.69 4.70 -36.71
C ALA A 380 -11.07 5.05 -38.15
N GLY A 381 -11.06 6.33 -38.51
CA GLY A 381 -11.44 6.82 -39.83
C GLY A 381 -10.59 6.23 -40.95
N ASP A 382 -9.27 6.44 -40.88
CA ASP A 382 -8.30 6.01 -41.89
C ASP A 382 -7.40 4.83 -41.45
N GLY A 383 -7.45 4.44 -40.17
CA GLY A 383 -6.62 3.39 -39.63
C GLY A 383 -5.18 3.82 -39.30
N THR A 384 -4.85 5.11 -39.42
CA THR A 384 -3.50 5.62 -39.16
C THR A 384 -3.05 5.36 -37.74
N ILE A 385 -1.75 5.07 -37.59
CA ILE A 385 -1.10 4.79 -36.31
C ILE A 385 -0.01 5.83 -36.08
N GLN A 386 -0.02 6.46 -34.91
CA GLN A 386 1.01 7.38 -34.44
C GLN A 386 1.69 6.77 -33.23
N LEU A 387 3.02 6.83 -33.21
CA LEU A 387 3.85 6.40 -32.09
C LEU A 387 4.62 7.60 -31.54
N LYS A 388 4.58 7.80 -30.22
CA LYS A 388 5.43 8.76 -29.50
C LYS A 388 6.20 8.05 -28.40
N VAL A 389 7.48 8.39 -28.22
CA VAL A 389 8.35 7.89 -27.15
C VAL A 389 8.79 9.07 -26.29
N GLY A 390 8.81 8.90 -24.97
CA GLY A 390 9.21 9.94 -24.02
C GLY A 390 8.06 10.83 -23.54
N ASP A 391 8.40 11.85 -22.76
CA ASP A 391 7.48 12.52 -21.86
C ASP A 391 6.36 13.36 -22.56
N VAL A 392 5.21 13.43 -21.88
CA VAL A 392 3.97 14.08 -22.32
C VAL A 392 3.95 15.58 -21.98
N SER A 393 4.96 16.08 -21.27
CA SER A 393 5.11 17.47 -20.85
C SER A 393 5.36 18.49 -21.98
N SER A 394 5.61 18.05 -23.22
CA SER A 394 5.73 18.95 -24.39
C SER A 394 4.53 18.88 -25.33
N ARG A 395 3.52 19.72 -25.09
CA ARG A 395 2.66 20.23 -26.17
C ARG A 395 3.46 21.24 -27.00
N ARG A 396 4.32 20.78 -27.91
CA ARG A 396 4.82 21.63 -29.01
C ARG A 396 5.20 20.81 -30.25
N ARG A 397 4.42 21.09 -31.31
CA ARG A 397 4.63 20.86 -32.75
C ARG A 397 4.97 19.43 -33.21
N LEU A 398 3.91 18.71 -33.59
CA LEU A 398 3.99 17.62 -34.57
C LEU A 398 4.30 18.26 -35.94
N ASN A 399 5.44 17.90 -36.54
CA ASN A 399 5.62 17.81 -37.98
C ASN A 399 6.92 17.06 -38.24
N GLN A 400 6.83 15.72 -38.36
CA GLN A 400 7.60 14.91 -39.31
C GLN A 400 7.11 13.46 -39.28
N PRO A 401 6.82 12.84 -40.44
CA PRO A 401 6.43 11.44 -40.51
C PRO A 401 7.67 10.55 -40.48
N SER A 402 7.93 9.86 -39.37
CA SER A 402 8.88 8.74 -39.36
C SER A 402 8.14 7.45 -39.76
N ARG A 403 8.45 6.94 -40.96
CA ARG A 403 8.08 5.58 -41.37
C ARG A 403 8.90 4.60 -40.53
N VAL A 404 8.25 3.87 -39.62
CA VAL A 404 8.83 2.69 -38.98
C VAL A 404 8.26 1.45 -39.65
N SER A 405 9.10 0.71 -40.36
CA SER A 405 8.82 -0.59 -40.93
C SER A 405 8.72 -1.64 -39.81
N SER A 406 7.69 -2.50 -39.86
CA SER A 406 7.50 -3.58 -38.87
C SER A 406 8.57 -4.66 -39.01
N PRO A 407 9.21 -5.15 -37.92
CA PRO A 407 10.08 -6.30 -37.99
C PRO A 407 9.32 -7.56 -37.53
N PHE A 408 8.27 -7.98 -38.23
CA PHE A 408 7.70 -9.32 -38.05
C PHE A 408 7.11 -9.85 -39.36
N ARG A 409 7.99 -10.39 -40.20
CA ARG A 409 7.63 -11.41 -41.21
C ARG A 409 8.64 -12.56 -41.07
N ARG A 410 8.28 -13.60 -40.31
CA ARG A 410 8.87 -14.93 -40.49
C ARG A 410 8.20 -15.55 -41.72
N THR A 411 8.96 -15.67 -42.80
CA THR A 411 8.63 -16.48 -43.96
C THR A 411 8.84 -17.95 -43.61
N ALA A 412 7.77 -18.73 -43.55
CA ALA A 412 7.85 -20.17 -43.81
C ALA A 412 7.94 -20.35 -45.33
N ARG A 413 8.97 -21.04 -45.79
CA ARG A 413 8.97 -21.69 -47.12
C ARG A 413 9.21 -23.17 -46.89
N SER A 414 8.23 -23.95 -47.33
CA SER A 414 8.33 -25.35 -47.65
C SER A 414 9.34 -25.55 -48.78
N ASN A 415 10.25 -26.51 -48.59
CA ASN A 415 10.50 -27.61 -49.53
C ASN A 415 10.76 -28.86 -48.69
#